data_AF-A0A453ITV0-F1
#
_entry.id   AF-A0A453ITV0-F1
#
_cell.length_a   1.000
_cell.length_b   1.000
_cell.length_c   1.000
_cell.angle_alpha   90.00
_cell.angle_beta   90.00
_cell.angle_gamma   90.00
#
_symmetry.space_group_name_H-M   'P 1'
#
loop_
_entity.id
_entity.type
_entity.pdbx_description
1 polymer ?
#
loop_
_entity_poly.entity_id
_entity_poly.type
_entity_poly.pdbx_seq_one_letter_code
_entity_poly.pdbx_strand_id
1 'polypeptide(L)' 'IWLARNRATFEKKLIKTPFEIVFSLCSFLLYWTGLQQGDAARELRTGAEMIRASTMQLMKMCAA' A
#
# COMPACT_ATOMS: atom_id res chain seq x y z
N ILE A 1 3.15 -6.88 -0.43
CA ILE A 1 2.19 -7.99 -0.20
C ILE A 1 2.89 -9.34 -0.06
N TRP A 2 3.57 -9.83 -1.10
CA TRP A 2 4.26 -11.13 -1.07
C TRP A 2 5.23 -11.28 0.12
N LEU A 3 6.09 -10.28 0.34
CA LEU A 3 7.05 -10.29 1.45
C LEU A 3 6.36 -10.36 2.83
N ALA A 4 5.26 -9.60 3.02
CA ALA A 4 4.50 -9.63 4.28
C ALA A 4 3.86 -11.00 4.50
N ARG A 5 3.28 -11.60 3.45
CA ARG A 5 2.71 -12.96 3.51
C ARG A 5 3.77 -13.99 3.87
N ASN A 6 4.93 -13.96 3.20
CA ASN A 6 6.01 -14.89 3.48
C ASN A 6 6.56 -14.75 4.90
N ARG A 7 6.72 -13.52 5.39
CA ARG A 7 7.13 -13.26 6.77
C ARG A 7 6.12 -13.81 7.77
N ALA A 8 4.83 -13.67 7.51
CA ALA A 8 3.80 -14.25 8.36
C ALA A 8 3.82 -15.78 8.35
N THR A 9 3.98 -16.40 7.17
CA THR A 9 3.97 -17.86 7.01
C THR A 9 5.25 -18.53 7.52
N PHE A 10 6.41 -18.04 7.11
CA PHE A 10 7.70 -18.72 7.33
C PHE A 10 8.45 -18.18 8.54
N GLU A 11 8.31 -16.89 8.85
CA GLU A 11 9.00 -16.24 9.99
C GLU A 11 8.09 -16.04 11.20
N LYS A 12 6.82 -16.48 11.12
CA LYS A 12 5.79 -16.31 12.17
C LYS A 12 5.64 -14.85 12.63
N LYS A 13 5.93 -13.88 11.75
CA LYS A 13 5.77 -12.46 12.06
C LYS A 13 4.29 -12.08 12.03
N LEU A 14 3.80 -11.55 13.14
CA LEU A 14 2.42 -11.08 13.24
C LEU A 14 2.23 -9.81 12.40
N ILE A 15 1.25 -9.86 11.51
CA ILE A 15 0.70 -8.68 10.82
C ILE A 15 -0.25 -8.01 11.81
N LYS A 16 0.11 -6.82 12.30
CA LYS A 16 -0.65 -6.17 13.39
C LYS A 16 -1.95 -5.58 12.89
N THR A 17 -1.96 -5.15 11.64
CA THR A 17 -3.12 -4.52 11.02
C THR A 17 -3.08 -4.69 9.51
N PRO A 18 -4.22 -4.91 8.83
CA PRO A 18 -4.26 -4.95 7.36
C PRO A 18 -3.75 -3.65 6.73
N PHE A 19 -3.82 -2.51 7.43
CA PHE A 19 -3.36 -1.22 6.94
C PHE A 19 -1.85 -1.20 6.64
N GLU A 20 -1.02 -1.96 7.37
CA GLU A 20 0.43 -2.01 7.13
C GLU A 20 0.75 -2.59 5.75
N ILE A 21 -0.07 -3.53 5.27
CA ILE A 21 0.06 -4.14 3.94
C ILE A 21 -0.30 -3.13 2.85
N VAL A 22 -1.40 -2.39 3.05
CA VAL A 22 -1.90 -1.42 2.08
C VAL A 22 -0.95 -0.22 1.98
N PHE A 23 -0.45 0.32 3.10
CA PHE A 23 0.54 1.39 3.06
C PHE A 23 1.86 0.94 2.42
N SER A 24 2.29 -0.29 2.67
CA SER A 24 3.44 -0.88 1.96
C SER A 24 3.18 -0.94 0.45
N LEU A 25 1.99 -1.38 0.02
CA LEU A 25 1.58 -1.38 -1.39
C LEU A 25 1.66 0.03 -1.99
N CYS A 26 1.08 1.05 -1.34
CA CYS A 26 1.14 2.43 -1.82
C CYS A 26 2.59 2.93 -1.98
N SER A 27 3.49 2.56 -1.06
CA SER A 27 4.91 2.91 -1.18
C SER A 27 5.55 2.29 -2.43
N PHE A 28 5.23 1.04 -2.76
CA PHE A 28 5.73 0.40 -3.98
C PHE A 28 5.15 1.02 -5.25
N LEU A 29 3.84 1.32 -5.26
CA LEU A 29 3.21 1.97 -6.41
C LEU A 29 3.82 3.34 -6.68
N LEU A 30 4.02 4.14 -5.63
CA LEU A 30 4.68 5.45 -5.73
C LEU A 30 6.13 5.32 -6.21
N TYR A 31 6.88 4.33 -5.74
CA TYR A 31 8.21 4.05 -6.29
C TYR A 31 8.15 3.69 -7.78
N TRP A 32 7.19 2.85 -8.18
CA TRP A 32 7.01 2.46 -9.58
C TRP A 32 6.58 3.62 -10.49
N THR A 33 5.97 4.69 -9.96
CA THR A 33 5.70 5.89 -10.77
C THR A 33 6.97 6.47 -11.39
N GLY A 34 8.10 6.41 -10.68
CA GLY A 34 9.40 6.86 -11.19
C GLY A 34 9.99 5.97 -12.29
N LEU A 35 9.42 4.77 -12.50
CA LEU A 35 9.80 3.84 -13.56
C LEU A 35 8.91 3.97 -14.81
N GLN A 36 7.79 4.68 -14.72
CA GLN A 36 6.86 4.90 -15.83
C GLN A 36 7.16 6.21 -16.57
N GLN A 37 6.61 6.35 -17.78
CA GLN A 37 6.70 7.57 -18.58
C GLN A 37 5.32 8.11 -18.92
N GLY A 38 5.24 9.42 -19.17
CA GLY A 38 4.05 10.09 -19.66
C GLY A 38 2.81 9.89 -18.76
N ASP A 39 1.67 9.65 -19.39
CA ASP A 39 0.38 9.54 -18.69
C ASP A 39 0.32 8.31 -17.78
N ALA A 40 1.02 7.22 -18.09
CA ALA A 40 1.07 6.03 -17.23
C ALA A 40 1.67 6.35 -15.85
N ALA A 41 2.67 7.22 -15.78
CA ALA A 41 3.24 7.68 -14.51
C ALA A 41 2.22 8.50 -13.70
N ARG A 42 1.45 9.36 -14.38
CA ARG A 42 0.42 10.19 -13.77
C ARG A 42 -0.73 9.33 -13.23
N GLU A 43 -1.25 8.42 -14.04
CA GLU A 43 -2.35 7.52 -13.66
C GLU A 43 -1.98 6.64 -12.46
N LEU A 44 -0.78 6.04 -12.51
CA LEU A 44 -0.28 5.21 -11.41
C LEU A 44 -0.14 6.02 -10.11
N ARG A 45 0.37 7.26 -10.20
CA ARG A 45 0.49 8.14 -9.04
C ARG A 45 -0.87 8.50 -8.45
N THR A 46 -1.80 8.95 -9.29
CA THR A 46 -3.15 9.31 -8.88
C THR A 46 -3.85 8.13 -8.20
N GLY A 47 -3.79 6.94 -8.81
CA GLY A 47 -4.37 5.73 -8.21
C GLY A 47 -3.75 5.37 -6.85
N ALA A 48 -2.42 5.47 -6.72
CA ALA A 48 -1.73 5.20 -5.45
C ALA A 48 -2.12 6.20 -4.35
N GLU A 49 -2.25 7.48 -4.69
CA GLU A 49 -2.68 8.53 -3.77
C GLU A 49 -4.15 8.35 -3.35
N MET A 50 -5.04 7.96 -4.27
CA MET A 50 -6.44 7.64 -3.96
C MET A 50 -6.55 6.47 -2.99
N ILE A 51 -5.86 5.35 -3.25
CA ILE A 51 -5.85 4.19 -2.35
C ILE A 51 -5.36 4.60 -0.96
N ARG A 52 -4.27 5.39 -0.89
CA ARG A 52 -3.73 5.89 0.38
C ARG A 52 -4.76 6.73 1.14
N ALA A 53 -5.43 7.66 0.48
CA ALA A 53 -6.42 8.55 1.09
C ALA A 53 -7.62 7.76 1.64
N SER A 54 -8.21 6.87 0.83
CA SER A 54 -9.33 6.03 1.26
C SER A 54 -8.94 5.10 2.40
N THR A 55 -7.72 4.56 2.39
CA THR A 55 -7.20 3.72 3.47
C THR A 55 -7.04 4.51 4.77
N MET A 56 -6.53 5.75 4.70
CA MET A 56 -6.45 6.62 5.88
C MET A 56 -7.84 6.93 6.45
N GLN A 57 -8.85 7.15 5.60
CA GLN A 57 -10.22 7.36 6.05
C GLN A 57 -10.79 6.11 6.74
N LEU A 58 -10.62 4.92 6.13
CA LEU A 58 -11.06 3.67 6.71
C LEU A 58 -10.38 3.38 8.06
N MET A 59 -9.07 3.62 8.14
CA MET A 59 -8.31 3.45 9.39
C MET A 59 -8.84 4.35 10.51
N LYS A 60 -9.21 5.59 10.20
CA LYS A 60 -9.84 6.51 11.17
C LYS A 60 -11.21 6.00 11.63
N MET A 61 -12.02 5.47 10.72
CA MET A 61 -13.34 4.90 11.05
C MET A 61 -13.24 3.66 11.93
N CYS A 62 -12.20 2.82 11.75
CA CYS A 62 -11.96 1.64 12.58
C CYS A 62 -11.36 1.97 13.96
N ALA A 63 -10.86 3.18 14.16
CA ALA A 63 -10.33 3.66 15.43
C ALA A 63 -11.35 4.48 16.24
N ALA A 64 -12.56 4.66 15.70
CA ALA A 64 -13.70 5.30 16.35
C ALA A 64 -14.52 4.28 17.17
#